data_AF-A0A962YGR1-F1
#
_entry.id   AF-A0A962YGR1-F1
#
_cell.length_a   1.000
_cell.length_b   1.000
_cell.length_c   1.000
_cell.angle_alpha   90.00
_cell.angle_beta   90.00
_cell.angle_gamma   90.00
#
_symmetry.space_group_name_H-M   'P 1'
#
loop_
_entity.id
_entity.type
_entity.pdbx_description
1 polymer ?
#
loop_
_entity_poly.entity_id
_entity_poly.type
_entity_poly.pdbx_seq_one_letter_code
_entity_poly.pdbx_strand_id
1 'polypeptide(L)'
;MQLIRVEKTPAPAPTPQITHAEGEAMARAAVNLFRRWNITDAEACTLLGGISEATYNRWKRGQIGRLGVDLKTRLSILMGIHKALRLLFT
;
A
#
# COMPACT_ATOMS: atom_id res chain seq x y z
N MET A 1 -14.56 39.59 -3.06
CA MET A 1 -14.41 38.12 -3.11
C MET A 1 -14.32 37.62 -1.68
N GLN A 2 -15.38 36.98 -1.16
CA GLN A 2 -15.46 36.52 0.24
C GLN A 2 -15.00 35.07 0.33
N LEU A 3 -14.07 34.76 1.24
CA LEU A 3 -13.57 33.41 1.45
C LEU A 3 -14.56 32.61 2.31
N ILE A 4 -14.93 31.41 1.87
CA ILE A 4 -15.78 30.49 2.62
C ILE A 4 -14.88 29.57 3.44
N ARG A 5 -15.10 29.50 4.76
CA ARG A 5 -14.41 28.55 5.63
C ARG A 5 -14.93 27.16 5.35
N VAL A 6 -14.08 26.29 4.81
CA VAL A 6 -14.37 24.86 4.73
C VAL A 6 -14.21 24.28 6.13
N GLU A 7 -15.31 23.77 6.71
CA GLU A 7 -15.21 22.97 7.94
C GLU A 7 -14.39 21.72 7.64
N LYS A 8 -13.29 21.52 8.38
CA LYS A 8 -12.47 20.33 8.22
C LYS A 8 -13.22 19.13 8.78
N THR A 9 -13.36 18.08 7.97
CA THR A 9 -13.80 16.77 8.47
C THR A 9 -12.92 16.38 9.66
N PRO A 10 -13.50 16.08 10.84
CA PRO A 10 -12.72 15.66 12.00
C PRO A 10 -11.94 14.41 11.63
N ALA A 11 -10.61 14.49 11.68
CA ALA A 11 -9.78 13.30 11.56
C ALA A 11 -9.97 12.46 12.84
N PRO A 12 -10.08 11.13 12.73
CA PRO A 12 -9.97 10.25 13.88
C PRO A 12 -8.68 10.53 14.65
N ALA A 13 -8.66 10.24 15.95
CA ALA A 13 -7.44 10.34 16.73
C ALA A 13 -6.32 9.53 16.03
N PRO A 14 -5.12 10.12 15.84
CA PRO A 14 -4.06 9.45 15.12
C PRO A 14 -3.71 8.15 15.84
N THR A 15 -3.97 7.03 15.17
CA THR A 15 -3.49 5.73 15.65
C THR A 15 -2.07 5.56 15.10
N PRO A 16 -1.05 5.34 15.93
CA PRO A 16 0.34 5.29 15.47
C PRO A 16 0.65 4.04 14.63
N GLN A 17 -0.32 3.16 14.38
CA GLN A 17 -0.13 1.85 13.76
C GLN A 17 -1.05 1.67 12.56
N ILE A 18 -0.49 1.11 11.49
CA ILE A 18 -1.24 0.67 10.31
C ILE A 18 -2.15 -0.48 10.71
N THR A 19 -3.46 -0.30 10.55
CA THR A 19 -4.48 -1.31 10.84
C THR A 19 -4.36 -2.52 9.90
N HIS A 20 -5.05 -3.61 10.22
CA HIS A 20 -5.09 -4.77 9.31
C HIS A 20 -5.75 -4.42 7.97
N ALA A 21 -6.88 -3.70 8.03
CA ALA A 21 -7.64 -3.30 6.85
C ALA A 21 -6.84 -2.39 5.91
N GLU A 22 -6.10 -1.42 6.47
CA GLU A 22 -5.19 -0.58 5.68
C GLU A 22 -4.08 -1.41 5.04
N GLY A 23 -3.48 -2.34 5.80
CA GLY A 23 -2.49 -3.27 5.28
C GLY A 23 -3.01 -4.08 4.10
N GLU A 24 -4.21 -4.65 4.21
CA GLU A 24 -4.82 -5.41 3.10
C GLU A 24 -5.12 -4.54 1.89
N ALA A 25 -5.61 -3.31 2.10
CA ALA A 25 -5.83 -2.36 1.03
C ALA A 25 -4.54 -2.04 0.27
N MET A 26 -3.45 -1.79 1.00
CA MET A 26 -2.13 -1.58 0.40
C MET A 26 -1.60 -2.82 -0.31
N ALA A 27 -1.84 -4.03 0.23
CA ALA A 27 -1.43 -5.27 -0.42
C ALA A 27 -2.13 -5.47 -1.79
N ARG A 28 -3.44 -5.21 -1.86
CA ARG A 28 -4.19 -5.20 -3.13
C ARG A 28 -3.68 -4.12 -4.09
N ALA A 29 -3.35 -2.93 -3.57
CA ALA A 29 -2.77 -1.87 -4.39
C ALA A 29 -1.38 -2.27 -4.92
N ALA A 30 -0.51 -2.85 -4.08
CA ALA A 30 0.83 -3.27 -4.45
C ALA A 30 0.82 -4.30 -5.60
N VAL A 31 -0.07 -5.30 -5.56
CA VAL A 31 -0.24 -6.26 -6.68
C VAL A 31 -0.55 -5.53 -8.00
N ASN A 32 -1.45 -4.53 -7.95
CA ASN A 32 -1.81 -3.75 -9.13
C ASN A 32 -0.66 -2.85 -9.61
N LEU A 33 0.11 -2.26 -8.69
CA LEU A 33 1.27 -1.42 -9.00
C LEU A 33 2.38 -2.25 -9.64
N PHE A 34 2.73 -3.41 -9.07
CA PHE A 34 3.75 -4.31 -9.61
C PHE A 34 3.42 -4.73 -11.04
N ARG A 35 2.14 -5.03 -11.34
CA ARG A 35 1.70 -5.29 -12.72
C ARG A 35 1.91 -4.09 -13.65
N ARG A 36 1.65 -2.87 -13.18
CA ARG A 36 1.79 -1.63 -13.99
C ARG A 36 3.25 -1.20 -14.16
N TRP A 37 4.09 -1.50 -13.18
CA TRP A 37 5.53 -1.25 -13.20
C TRP A 37 6.33 -2.40 -13.84
N ASN A 38 5.65 -3.45 -14.32
CA ASN A 38 6.26 -4.63 -14.93
C ASN A 38 7.29 -5.33 -14.03
N ILE A 39 6.98 -5.40 -12.74
CA ILE A 39 7.78 -6.09 -11.72
C ILE A 39 7.46 -7.59 -11.79
N THR A 40 8.50 -8.43 -11.81
CA THR A 40 8.36 -9.89 -11.81
C THR A 40 7.88 -10.41 -10.44
N ASP A 41 7.34 -11.63 -10.41
CA ASP A 41 6.90 -12.26 -9.16
C ASP A 41 8.07 -12.41 -8.15
N ALA A 42 9.28 -12.72 -8.62
CA ALA A 42 10.47 -12.88 -7.78
C ALA A 42 10.92 -11.54 -7.16
N GLU A 43 10.92 -10.47 -7.97
CA GLU A 43 11.22 -9.11 -7.48
C GLU A 43 10.13 -8.64 -6.51
N ALA A 44 8.85 -8.91 -6.78
CA ALA A 44 7.75 -8.59 -5.88
C ALA A 44 7.93 -9.29 -4.52
N CYS A 45 8.28 -10.58 -4.52
CA CYS A 45 8.58 -11.33 -3.31
C CYS A 45 9.75 -10.70 -2.53
N THR A 46 10.81 -10.28 -3.22
CA THR A 46 11.97 -9.59 -2.65
C THR A 46 11.59 -8.25 -2.02
N LEU A 47 10.84 -7.42 -2.76
CA LEU A 47 10.35 -6.10 -2.31
C LEU A 47 9.36 -6.20 -1.13
N LEU A 48 8.65 -7.32 -1.02
CA LEU A 48 7.74 -7.59 0.09
C LEU A 48 8.43 -8.27 1.28
N GLY A 49 9.77 -8.24 1.34
CA GLY A 49 10.52 -8.77 2.48
C GLY A 49 10.75 -10.28 2.41
N GLY A 50 10.83 -10.83 1.21
CA GLY A 50 11.13 -12.25 0.99
C GLY A 50 9.95 -13.18 1.24
N ILE A 51 8.71 -12.71 1.04
CA ILE A 51 7.55 -13.62 1.09
C ILE A 51 7.68 -14.71 0.02
N SER A 52 7.10 -15.88 0.26
CA SER A 52 7.13 -16.95 -0.73
C SER A 52 6.27 -16.62 -1.95
N GLU A 53 6.66 -17.14 -3.12
CA GLU A 53 5.87 -17.02 -4.35
C GLU A 53 4.45 -17.55 -4.18
N ALA A 54 4.26 -18.64 -3.42
CA ALA A 54 2.94 -19.17 -3.09
C ALA A 54 2.07 -18.15 -2.34
N THR A 55 2.67 -17.35 -1.46
CA THR A 55 1.99 -16.27 -0.73
C THR A 55 1.62 -15.13 -1.67
N TYR A 56 2.56 -14.70 -2.52
CA TYR A 56 2.29 -13.67 -3.51
C TYR A 56 1.22 -14.10 -4.53
N ASN A 57 1.24 -15.37 -4.95
CA ASN A 57 0.22 -15.95 -5.83
C ASN A 57 -1.17 -15.97 -5.17
N ARG A 58 -1.27 -16.20 -3.86
CA ARG A 58 -2.55 -16.02 -3.11
C ARG A 58 -3.00 -14.57 -3.15
N TRP A 59 -2.08 -13.62 -2.97
CA TRP A 59 -2.42 -12.20 -3.00
C TRP A 59 -2.95 -11.75 -4.36
N LYS A 60 -2.38 -12.27 -5.46
CA LYS A 60 -2.91 -12.03 -6.82
C LYS A 60 -4.36 -12.49 -7.00
N ARG A 61 -4.85 -13.42 -6.18
CA ARG A 61 -6.25 -13.88 -6.14
C ARG A 61 -7.11 -13.15 -5.10
N GLY A 62 -6.60 -12.06 -4.51
CA GLY A 62 -7.28 -11.29 -3.47
C GLY A 62 -7.24 -11.92 -2.08
N GLN A 63 -6.54 -13.05 -1.91
CA GLN A 63 -6.43 -13.76 -0.63
C GLN A 63 -5.25 -13.21 0.17
N ILE A 64 -5.44 -12.06 0.79
CA ILE A 64 -4.44 -11.44 1.67
C ILE A 64 -4.54 -12.07 3.06
N GLY A 65 -3.44 -12.67 3.51
CA GLY A 65 -3.32 -13.23 4.85
C GLY A 65 -2.94 -12.19 5.90
N ARG A 66 -2.61 -12.66 7.10
CA ARG A 66 -2.14 -11.80 8.19
C ARG A 66 -0.87 -11.06 7.79
N LEU A 67 -0.86 -9.74 8.00
CA LEU A 67 0.29 -8.88 7.71
C LEU A 67 1.02 -8.48 8.99
N GLY A 68 2.31 -8.81 9.07
CA GLY A 68 3.19 -8.34 10.14
C GLY A 68 3.50 -6.84 10.03
N VAL A 69 4.06 -6.28 11.11
CA VAL A 69 4.42 -4.85 11.16
C VAL A 69 5.41 -4.47 10.05
N ASP A 70 6.47 -5.27 9.86
CA ASP A 70 7.45 -5.04 8.79
C ASP A 70 6.80 -4.98 7.40
N LEU A 71 5.95 -5.96 7.09
CA LEU A 71 5.25 -6.03 5.81
C LEU A 71 4.32 -4.83 5.58
N LYS A 72 3.62 -4.38 6.62
CA LYS A 72 2.79 -3.16 6.56
C LYS A 72 3.64 -1.92 6.33
N THR A 73 4.80 -1.81 6.98
CA THR A 73 5.74 -0.69 6.79
C THR A 73 6.27 -0.66 5.35
N ARG A 74 6.67 -1.79 4.80
CA ARG A 74 7.11 -1.91 3.39
C ARG A 74 6.01 -1.50 2.41
N LEU A 75 4.78 -1.97 2.66
CA LEU A 75 3.61 -1.58 1.87
C LEU A 75 3.36 -0.06 1.92
N SER A 76 3.51 0.56 3.10
CA SER A 76 3.41 2.02 3.25
C SER A 76 4.46 2.77 2.43
N ILE A 77 5.71 2.29 2.43
CA ILE A 77 6.78 2.87 1.59
C ILE A 77 6.43 2.77 0.10
N LEU A 78 5.93 1.62 -0.36
CA LEU A 78 5.48 1.45 -1.75
C LEU A 78 4.36 2.42 -2.14
N MET A 79 3.39 2.65 -1.24
CA MET A 79 2.35 3.65 -1.46
C MET A 79 2.91 5.07 -1.52
N GLY A 80 3.89 5.37 -0.65
CA GLY A 80 4.61 6.64 -0.65
C GLY A 80 5.32 6.91 -1.99
N ILE A 81 6.02 5.91 -2.52
CA ILE A 81 6.68 5.99 -3.83
C ILE A 81 5.65 6.24 -4.94
N HIS A 82 4.57 5.45 -4.99
CA HIS A 82 3.52 5.65 -5.99
C HIS A 82 2.91 7.06 -5.93
N LYS A 83 2.59 7.54 -4.72
CA LYS A 83 2.06 8.89 -4.49
C LYS A 83 3.05 9.96 -4.94
N ALA A 84 4.33 9.84 -4.59
CA ALA A 84 5.37 10.80 -4.95
C ALA A 84 5.55 10.88 -6.47
N LEU A 85 5.63 9.73 -7.15
CA LEU A 85 5.70 9.70 -8.62
C LEU A 85 4.49 10.38 -9.25
N ARG A 86 3.28 10.16 -8.74
CA ARG A 86 2.08 10.84 -9.26
C ARG A 86 2.11 12.35 -9.02
N LEU A 87 2.58 12.81 -7.87
CA LEU A 87 2.70 14.24 -7.59
C LEU A 87 3.74 14.94 -8.46
N LEU A 88 4.79 14.24 -8.86
CA LEU A 88 5.88 14.80 -9.66
C LEU A 88 5.61 14.77 -11.17
N PHE A 89 4.83 13.80 -11.64
CA PHE A 89 4.64 13.54 -13.07
C PHE A 89 3.18 13.57 -13.53
N THR A 90 2.25 14.07 -12.71
CA THR A 90 0.84 14.31 -13.05
C THR A 90 0.40 15.66 -12.53
#